data_AF-A0A967GV15-F1
#
_entry.id   AF-A0A967GV15-F1
#
_cell.length_a   1.000
_cell.length_b   1.000
_cell.length_c   1.000
_cell.angle_alpha   90.00
_cell.angle_beta   90.00
_cell.angle_gamma   90.00
#
_symmetry.space_group_name_H-M   'P 1'
#
loop_
_entity.id
_entity.type
_entity.pdbx_description
1 polymer ?
#
loop_
_entity_poly.entity_id
_entity_poly.type
_entity_poly.pdbx_seq_one_letter_code
_entity_poly.pdbx_strand_id
1 'polypeptide(L)'
;MTRVARRAVLPLACAVAFAGLLLGGAAHAQIFDPQPYLVYEVPPAPPPAILAVDLEDQFGLWREVGVLERWFHMNPVEKIPISPPGVLEPITDPFLHYRWYIIDAQSQGMKTVQVTNQFTLGEEQRWEITCHPEFLLAPASKFFPGPGDPGP
;
A
#
# COMPACT_ATOMS: atom_id res chain seq x y z
N MET A 1 -19.62 49.96 45.67
CA MET A 1 -18.80 48.74 45.46
C MET A 1 -18.80 48.44 43.97
N THR A 2 -17.74 48.85 43.26
CA THR A 2 -17.70 48.91 41.80
C THR A 2 -16.63 47.92 41.32
N ARG A 3 -17.03 46.86 40.62
CA ARG A 3 -16.08 45.88 40.04
C ARG A 3 -15.72 46.29 38.62
N VAL A 4 -14.44 46.56 38.38
CA VAL A 4 -13.86 46.85 37.07
C VAL A 4 -13.37 45.53 36.46
N ALA A 5 -13.88 45.18 35.28
CA ALA A 5 -13.41 44.05 34.49
C ALA A 5 -12.14 44.45 33.71
N ARG A 6 -11.06 43.69 33.85
CA ARG A 6 -9.85 43.83 33.00
C ARG A 6 -9.85 42.74 31.94
N ARG A 7 -9.80 43.14 30.66
CA ARG A 7 -9.49 42.26 29.53
C ARG A 7 -8.01 41.94 29.53
N ALA A 8 -7.65 40.66 29.54
CA ALA A 8 -6.29 40.22 29.26
C ALA A 8 -6.15 40.02 27.74
N VAL A 9 -5.25 40.79 27.13
CA VAL A 9 -4.76 40.58 25.76
C VAL A 9 -3.57 39.63 25.87
N LEU A 10 -3.64 38.46 25.25
CA LEU A 10 -2.48 37.59 25.09
C LEU A 10 -1.75 37.92 23.78
N PRO A 11 -0.42 38.06 23.79
CA PRO A 11 0.36 38.36 22.60
C PRO A 11 0.60 37.10 21.76
N LEU A 12 0.52 37.33 20.45
CA LEU A 12 1.04 36.48 19.38
C LEU A 12 2.56 36.40 19.52
N ALA A 13 3.13 35.21 19.73
CA ALA A 13 4.56 34.96 19.64
C ALA A 13 4.83 33.69 18.83
N CYS A 14 5.51 33.91 17.71
CA CYS A 14 5.99 32.92 16.77
C CYS A 14 7.10 32.04 17.35
N ALA A 15 7.18 30.85 16.71
CA ALA A 15 8.39 30.08 16.39
C ALA A 15 9.15 29.42 17.54
N VAL A 16 9.01 28.09 17.60
CA VAL A 16 10.16 27.22 17.86
C VAL A 16 10.31 26.29 16.66
N ALA A 17 11.46 26.42 16.00
CA ALA A 17 11.89 25.60 14.88
C ALA A 17 12.14 24.16 15.35
N PHE A 18 11.53 23.20 14.67
CA PHE A 18 11.99 21.81 14.69
C PHE A 18 12.79 21.55 13.42
N ALA A 19 14.11 21.67 13.55
CA ALA A 19 15.06 21.08 12.63
C ALA A 19 15.46 19.71 13.19
N GLY A 20 15.38 18.66 12.37
CA GLY A 20 16.20 17.47 12.57
C GLY A 20 15.50 16.13 12.31
N LEU A 21 15.93 15.51 11.21
CA LEU A 21 16.09 14.06 11.05
C LEU A 21 14.83 13.18 11.09
N LEU A 22 14.42 12.70 9.91
CA LEU A 22 14.74 11.34 9.45
C LEU A 22 14.20 11.19 8.01
N LEU A 23 15.07 11.40 7.03
CA LEU A 23 14.86 10.88 5.67
C LEU A 23 15.16 9.37 5.69
N GLY A 24 14.37 8.63 6.45
CA GLY A 24 14.16 7.20 6.23
C GLY A 24 12.85 7.09 5.49
N GLY A 25 12.90 7.13 4.16
CA GLY A 25 11.75 6.78 3.35
C GLY A 25 11.47 5.31 3.57
N ALA A 26 10.74 4.97 4.63
CA ALA A 26 10.06 3.70 4.71
C ALA A 26 9.22 3.63 3.44
N ALA A 27 9.55 2.66 2.58
CA ALA A 27 8.76 2.38 1.40
C ALA A 27 7.40 1.93 1.92
N HIS A 28 6.49 2.88 2.10
CA HIS A 28 5.11 2.58 2.37
C HIS A 28 4.63 1.90 1.10
N ALA A 29 4.35 0.60 1.17
CA ALA A 29 3.64 -0.14 0.13
C ALA A 29 2.18 0.32 0.09
N GLN A 30 1.94 1.63 -0.01
CA GLN A 30 0.67 2.18 -0.42
C GLN A 30 0.77 2.41 -1.92
N ILE A 31 -0.14 1.80 -2.66
CA ILE A 31 -0.33 2.12 -4.08
C ILE A 31 -0.90 3.54 -4.10
N PHE A 32 -0.03 4.53 -4.31
CA PHE A 32 -0.38 5.96 -4.22
C PHE A 32 -1.18 6.47 -5.44
N ASP A 33 -1.26 5.69 -6.51
CA ASP A 33 -2.09 5.99 -7.68
C ASP A 33 -3.13 4.87 -7.84
N PRO A 34 -4.43 5.11 -7.56
CA PRO A 34 -5.47 4.11 -7.73
C PRO A 34 -5.77 3.92 -9.21
N GLN A 35 -4.80 3.39 -9.96
CA GLN A 35 -5.04 2.92 -11.31
C GLN A 35 -5.91 1.67 -11.26
N PRO A 36 -6.89 1.54 -12.17
CA PRO A 36 -7.65 0.31 -12.27
C PRO A 36 -6.77 -0.79 -12.88
N TYR A 37 -6.80 -1.96 -12.25
CA TYR A 37 -6.13 -3.16 -12.73
C TYR A 37 -7.14 -4.27 -12.99
N LEU A 38 -6.93 -5.02 -14.07
CA LEU A 38 -7.60 -6.29 -14.30
C LEU A 38 -6.72 -7.41 -13.75
N VAL A 39 -7.30 -8.21 -12.86
CA VAL A 39 -6.63 -9.31 -12.17
C VAL A 39 -6.95 -10.62 -12.89
N TYR A 40 -5.93 -11.37 -13.24
CA TYR A 40 -6.03 -12.70 -13.83
C TYR A 40 -5.44 -13.70 -12.87
N GLU A 41 -6.20 -14.76 -12.60
CA GLU A 41 -5.64 -15.97 -12.01
C GLU A 41 -4.74 -16.63 -13.05
N VAL A 42 -3.53 -17.01 -12.62
CA VAL A 42 -2.56 -17.71 -13.44
C VAL A 42 -2.42 -19.11 -12.86
N PRO A 43 -2.33 -20.17 -13.70
CA PRO A 43 -2.05 -21.49 -13.19
C PRO A 43 -0.83 -21.46 -12.26
N PRO A 44 -0.91 -22.12 -11.09
CA PRO A 44 0.18 -22.12 -10.13
C PRO A 44 1.43 -22.66 -10.83
N ALA A 45 2.47 -21.83 -10.80
CA ALA A 45 3.79 -22.20 -11.28
C ALA A 45 4.75 -22.08 -10.10
N PRO A 46 5.55 -23.13 -9.81
CA PRO A 46 6.53 -23.04 -8.74
C PRO A 46 7.47 -21.87 -9.02
N PRO A 47 7.90 -21.12 -8.00
CA PRO A 47 8.89 -20.09 -8.20
C PRO A 47 10.17 -20.73 -8.76
N PRO A 48 10.94 -20.02 -9.61
CA PRO A 48 12.18 -20.55 -10.19
C PRO A 48 13.22 -20.96 -9.14
N ALA A 49 13.09 -20.50 -7.88
CA ALA A 49 13.70 -21.04 -6.67
C ALA A 49 12.91 -20.54 -5.45
N ILE A 50 12.94 -21.26 -4.31
CA ILE A 50 12.46 -20.70 -3.03
C ILE A 50 13.37 -19.52 -2.71
N LEU A 51 12.80 -18.32 -2.74
CA LEU A 51 13.51 -17.09 -2.42
C LEU A 51 13.03 -16.62 -1.05
N ALA A 52 13.95 -16.52 -0.08
CA ALA A 52 13.68 -15.85 1.18
C ALA A 52 13.96 -14.35 1.00
N VAL A 53 13.02 -13.51 1.44
CA VAL A 53 13.14 -12.04 1.38
C VAL A 53 12.81 -11.42 2.73
N ASP A 54 13.41 -10.29 3.02
CA ASP A 54 12.99 -9.43 4.13
C ASP A 54 11.95 -8.43 3.60
N LEU A 55 10.81 -8.35 4.27
CA LEU A 55 9.71 -7.44 3.94
C LEU A 55 9.48 -6.46 5.08
N GLU A 56 9.08 -5.24 4.76
CA GLU A 56 8.65 -4.26 5.77
C GLU A 56 7.29 -3.73 5.36
N ASP A 57 6.35 -3.72 6.30
CA ASP A 57 5.03 -3.13 6.14
C ASP A 57 4.71 -2.20 7.32
N GLN A 58 3.48 -1.68 7.38
CA GLN A 58 3.04 -0.82 8.47
C GLN A 58 3.02 -1.48 9.85
N PHE A 59 3.19 -2.81 9.94
CA PHE A 59 3.25 -3.58 11.18
C PHE A 59 4.67 -3.94 11.59
N GLY A 60 5.65 -3.75 10.70
CA GLY A 60 7.06 -3.82 10.98
C GLY A 60 7.82 -4.72 10.00
N LEU A 61 8.98 -5.21 10.45
CA LEU A 61 9.88 -6.02 9.65
C LEU A 61 9.55 -7.52 9.76
N TRP A 62 9.45 -8.18 8.61
CA TRP A 62 9.28 -9.61 8.42
C TRP A 62 10.57 -10.16 7.81
N ARG A 63 11.23 -11.10 8.49
CA ARG A 63 12.50 -11.65 8.03
C ARG A 63 12.34 -13.03 7.43
N GLU A 64 13.18 -13.34 6.47
CA GLU A 64 13.28 -14.68 5.86
C GLU A 64 11.94 -15.20 5.33
N VAL A 65 11.10 -14.30 4.79
CA VAL A 65 9.78 -14.65 4.25
C VAL A 65 9.96 -15.48 2.99
N GLY A 66 9.41 -16.70 2.99
CA GLY A 66 9.50 -17.60 1.85
C GLY A 66 8.55 -17.15 0.74
N VAL A 67 9.07 -16.84 -0.44
CA VAL A 67 8.26 -16.58 -1.64
C VAL A 67 7.99 -17.91 -2.32
N LEU A 68 6.71 -18.28 -2.37
CA LEU A 68 6.22 -19.51 -2.97
C LEU A 68 5.74 -19.24 -4.40
N GLU A 69 4.57 -19.73 -4.77
CA GLU A 69 4.05 -19.66 -6.13
C GLU A 69 3.41 -18.32 -6.47
N ARG A 70 3.40 -18.01 -7.77
CA ARG A 70 2.67 -16.86 -8.33
C ARG A 70 1.22 -17.26 -8.56
N TRP A 71 0.28 -16.50 -7.99
CA TRP A 71 -1.16 -16.77 -8.13
C TRP A 71 -1.84 -15.81 -9.10
N PHE A 72 -1.55 -14.50 -9.02
CA PHE A 72 -2.25 -13.50 -9.82
C PHE A 72 -1.32 -12.63 -10.65
N HIS A 73 -1.84 -12.16 -11.79
CA HIS A 73 -1.24 -11.12 -12.61
C HIS A 73 -2.21 -9.94 -12.72
N MET A 74 -1.71 -8.72 -12.52
CA MET A 74 -2.49 -7.50 -12.64
C MET A 74 -1.99 -6.69 -13.83
N ASN A 75 -2.89 -6.37 -14.75
CA ASN A 75 -2.61 -5.48 -15.88
C ASN A 75 -3.35 -4.16 -15.71
N PRO A 76 -2.69 -3.02 -15.99
CA PRO A 76 -3.37 -1.75 -15.98
C PRO A 76 -4.44 -1.76 -17.08
N VAL A 77 -5.61 -1.21 -16.78
CA VAL A 77 -6.70 -1.11 -17.75
C VAL A 77 -7.22 0.31 -17.79
N GLU A 78 -7.82 0.68 -18.92
CA GLU A 78 -8.64 1.87 -18.99
C GLU A 78 -10.03 1.56 -18.43
N LYS A 79 -10.62 2.52 -17.72
CA LYS A 79 -11.97 2.37 -17.19
C LYS A 79 -12.82 3.57 -17.56
N ILE A 80 -14.03 3.29 -18.04
CA ILE A 80 -15.08 4.29 -18.24
C ILE A 80 -16.22 3.93 -17.30
N PRO A 81 -16.46 4.71 -16.23
CA PRO A 81 -17.62 4.48 -15.36
C PRO A 81 -18.92 4.56 -16.18
N ILE A 82 -19.73 3.49 -16.12
CA ILE A 82 -21.00 3.41 -16.85
C ILE A 82 -22.10 4.21 -16.13
N SER A 83 -22.03 4.31 -14.81
CA SER A 83 -22.99 5.06 -14.00
C SER A 83 -22.35 5.59 -12.71
N PRO A 84 -22.32 6.91 -12.48
CA PRO A 84 -22.68 7.95 -13.45
C PRO A 84 -21.77 7.83 -14.70
N PRO A 85 -22.26 8.16 -15.91
CA PRO A 85 -21.40 8.21 -17.09
C PRO A 85 -20.22 9.11 -16.80
N GLY A 86 -19.02 8.53 -16.81
CA GLY A 86 -17.82 9.15 -16.26
C GLY A 86 -16.82 9.61 -17.31
N VAL A 87 -15.79 10.31 -16.82
CA VAL A 87 -14.58 10.60 -17.58
C VAL A 87 -13.75 9.30 -17.68
N LEU A 88 -13.13 9.06 -18.83
CA LEU A 88 -12.14 8.00 -18.99
C LEU A 88 -11.07 8.13 -17.91
N GLU A 89 -10.85 7.06 -17.15
CA GLU A 89 -9.70 6.89 -16.27
C GLU A 89 -8.58 6.24 -17.11
N PRO A 90 -7.59 7.02 -17.59
CA PRO A 90 -6.58 6.50 -18.50
C PRO A 90 -5.53 5.66 -17.76
N ILE A 91 -4.83 4.82 -18.51
CA ILE A 91 -3.62 4.17 -18.01
C ILE A 91 -2.49 5.21 -17.90
N THR A 92 -1.95 5.42 -16.70
CA THR A 92 -0.83 6.35 -16.44
C THR A 92 0.52 5.70 -16.77
N ASP A 93 0.70 4.41 -16.46
CA ASP A 93 1.85 3.60 -16.89
C ASP A 93 1.41 2.27 -17.53
N PRO A 94 1.52 2.10 -18.86
CA PRO A 94 1.13 0.86 -19.54
C PRO A 94 2.15 -0.27 -19.38
N PHE A 95 3.32 -0.02 -18.79
CA PHE A 95 4.38 -1.00 -18.57
C PHE A 95 4.44 -1.50 -17.12
N LEU A 96 3.75 -0.83 -16.20
CA LEU A 96 3.63 -1.23 -14.81
C LEU A 96 2.56 -2.31 -14.67
N HIS A 97 3.00 -3.55 -14.47
CA HIS A 97 2.14 -4.65 -14.07
C HIS A 97 2.46 -5.04 -12.63
N TYR A 98 1.58 -5.83 -12.02
CA TYR A 98 1.90 -6.48 -10.75
C TYR A 98 1.73 -7.99 -10.82
N ARG A 99 2.42 -8.67 -9.90
CA ARG A 99 2.27 -10.09 -9.64
C ARG A 99 2.05 -10.31 -8.17
N TRP A 100 1.17 -11.26 -7.86
CA TRP A 100 0.91 -11.71 -6.50
C TRP A 100 1.61 -13.03 -6.31
N TYR A 101 2.45 -13.09 -5.29
CA TYR A 101 3.08 -14.31 -4.85
C TYR A 101 2.47 -14.72 -3.52
N ILE A 102 2.21 -16.01 -3.33
CA ILE A 102 2.00 -16.55 -2.00
C ILE A 102 3.30 -16.41 -1.24
N ILE A 103 3.19 -16.01 0.02
CA ILE A 103 4.30 -16.00 0.94
C ILE A 103 4.05 -16.89 2.15
N ASP A 104 5.12 -17.49 2.64
CA ASP A 104 5.17 -18.17 3.93
C ASP A 104 5.87 -17.26 4.93
N ALA A 105 5.07 -16.60 5.75
CA ALA A 105 5.53 -15.67 6.77
C ALA A 105 5.02 -16.08 8.15
N GLN A 106 5.91 -16.11 9.13
CA GLN A 106 5.53 -16.35 10.53
C GLN A 106 4.68 -15.20 11.05
N SER A 107 3.52 -15.50 11.65
CA SER A 107 2.68 -14.47 12.26
C SER A 107 3.44 -13.67 13.33
N GLN A 108 3.24 -12.34 13.33
CA GLN A 108 3.75 -11.44 14.36
C GLN A 108 2.79 -11.31 15.57
N GLY A 109 1.76 -12.16 15.64
CA GLY A 109 0.74 -12.13 16.67
C GLY A 109 -0.33 -11.06 16.44
N MET A 110 -1.12 -10.83 17.49
CA MET A 110 -2.24 -9.88 17.46
C MET A 110 -1.75 -8.44 17.67
N LYS A 111 -2.27 -7.51 16.88
CA LYS A 111 -2.03 -6.06 17.00
C LYS A 111 -3.37 -5.35 17.12
N THR A 112 -3.41 -4.31 17.95
CA THR A 112 -4.54 -3.39 17.99
C THR A 112 -4.24 -2.22 17.07
N VAL A 113 -5.10 -1.99 16.07
CA VAL A 113 -5.02 -0.85 15.17
C VAL A 113 -6.18 0.08 15.40
N GLN A 114 -5.92 1.38 15.25
CA GLN A 114 -6.97 2.39 15.21
C GLN A 114 -7.35 2.66 13.76
N VAL A 115 -8.61 2.47 13.43
CA VAL A 115 -9.14 2.61 12.07
C VAL A 115 -10.16 3.75 12.06
N THR A 116 -9.96 4.68 11.12
CA THR A 116 -10.97 5.67 10.73
C THR A 116 -11.48 5.26 9.36
N ASN A 117 -12.76 4.92 9.25
CA ASN A 117 -13.36 4.56 7.95
C ASN A 117 -14.41 5.61 7.52
N GLN A 118 -14.73 5.62 6.23
CA GLN A 118 -15.65 6.58 5.63
C GLN A 118 -17.11 6.45 6.11
N PHE A 119 -17.45 5.38 6.81
CA PHE A 119 -18.79 5.09 7.32
C PHE A 119 -18.97 5.47 8.78
N THR A 120 -17.89 5.72 9.53
CA THR A 120 -17.96 6.00 10.96
C THR A 120 -18.10 7.48 11.29
N LEU A 121 -18.27 8.36 10.30
CA LEU A 121 -18.47 9.80 10.49
C LEU A 121 -17.46 10.46 11.45
N GLY A 122 -16.22 9.94 11.49
CA GLY A 122 -15.15 10.45 12.37
C GLY A 122 -15.07 9.77 13.74
N GLU A 123 -15.88 8.75 14.02
CA GLU A 123 -15.69 7.90 15.21
C GLU A 123 -14.48 6.99 15.04
N GLU A 124 -13.61 6.99 16.05
CA GLU A 124 -12.43 6.13 16.12
C GLU A 124 -12.84 4.70 16.46
N GLN A 125 -12.44 3.74 15.64
CA GLN A 125 -12.61 2.33 15.93
C GLN A 125 -11.27 1.67 16.26
N ARG A 126 -11.28 0.72 17.20
CA ARG A 126 -10.13 -0.12 17.51
C ARG A 126 -10.41 -1.54 17.07
N TRP A 127 -9.55 -2.07 16.21
CA TRP A 127 -9.66 -3.43 15.71
C TRP A 127 -8.47 -4.24 16.21
N GLU A 128 -8.73 -5.47 16.65
CA GLU A 128 -7.68 -6.46 16.89
C GLU A 128 -7.50 -7.26 15.61
N ILE A 129 -6.32 -7.14 15.01
CA ILE A 129 -5.96 -7.84 13.78
C ILE A 129 -4.85 -8.84 14.09
N THR A 130 -4.94 -10.02 13.50
CA THR A 130 -3.82 -10.96 13.50
C THR A 130 -2.93 -10.60 12.32
N CYS A 131 -1.69 -10.20 12.61
CA CYS A 131 -0.72 -9.88 11.55
C CYS A 131 -0.17 -11.19 10.99
N HIS A 132 -0.67 -11.56 9.82
CA HIS A 132 -0.22 -12.72 9.05
C HIS A 132 -0.36 -12.42 7.56
N PRO A 133 0.74 -12.06 6.87
CA PRO A 133 0.70 -11.68 5.48
C PRO A 133 0.68 -12.95 4.62
N GLU A 134 -0.27 -13.02 3.70
CA GLU A 134 -0.48 -14.18 2.82
C GLU A 134 0.05 -13.94 1.40
N PHE A 135 0.13 -12.67 0.99
CA PHE A 135 0.50 -12.29 -0.36
C PHE A 135 1.57 -11.20 -0.39
N LEU A 136 2.52 -11.36 -1.30
CA LEU A 136 3.46 -10.32 -1.71
C LEU A 136 3.05 -9.77 -3.07
N LEU A 137 2.76 -8.48 -3.12
CA LEU A 137 2.54 -7.74 -4.36
C LEU A 137 3.86 -7.17 -4.86
N ALA A 138 4.36 -7.65 -5.99
CA ALA A 138 5.59 -7.14 -6.59
C ALA A 138 5.32 -6.49 -7.96
N PRO A 139 5.93 -5.33 -8.25
CA PRO A 139 5.97 -4.78 -9.59
C PRO A 139 6.59 -5.78 -10.57
N ALA A 140 5.99 -5.89 -11.75
CA ALA A 140 6.51 -6.65 -12.86
C ALA A 140 6.54 -5.74 -14.09
N SER A 141 7.72 -5.49 -14.63
CA SER A 141 7.81 -4.89 -15.96
C SER A 141 7.48 -5.95 -17.00
N LYS A 142 6.76 -5.53 -18.05
CA LYS A 142 6.69 -6.33 -19.27
C LYS A 142 8.11 -6.42 -19.82
N PHE A 143 8.74 -7.58 -19.71
CA PHE A 143 9.92 -7.84 -20.52
C PHE A 143 9.47 -7.66 -21.98
N PHE A 144 10.02 -6.66 -22.68
CA PHE A 144 9.93 -6.68 -24.13
C PHE A 144 10.47 -8.04 -24.56
N PRO A 145 9.76 -8.81 -25.42
CA PRO A 145 10.36 -9.97 -26.02
C PRO A 145 11.66 -9.48 -26.66
N GLY A 146 12.80 -9.98 -26.18
CA GLY A 146 14.07 -9.67 -26.79
C GLY A 146 13.98 -10.04 -28.28
N PRO A 147 14.68 -9.34 -29.19
CA PRO A 147 14.75 -9.77 -30.57
C PRO A 147 15.27 -11.22 -30.61
N GLY A 148 14.38 -12.17 -30.87
CA GLY A 148 14.67 -13.60 -30.91
C GLY A 148 13.99 -14.50 -29.88
N ASP A 149 13.13 -13.98 -28.99
CA ASP A 149 12.33 -14.85 -28.10
C ASP A 149 11.01 -15.24 -28.81
N PRO A 150 10.87 -16.49 -29.30
CA PRO A 150 9.59 -16.96 -29.80
C PRO A 150 8.68 -17.07 -28.58
N GLY A 151 7.75 -16.13 -28.43
CA GLY A 151 6.71 -16.23 -27.40
C GLY A 151 6.02 -17.60 -27.41
N PRO A 152 5.37 -17.99 -26.30
CA PRO A 152 4.75 -19.30 -26.15
C PRO A 152 3.71 -19.60 -27.23
#